data_AF-A0A9E1LAE8-F1
#
_entry.id   AF-A0A9E1LAE8-F1
#
_cell.length_a   1.000
_cell.length_b   1.000
_cell.length_c   1.000
_cell.angle_alpha   90.00
_cell.angle_beta   90.00
_cell.angle_gamma   90.00
#
_symmetry.space_group_name_H-M   'P 1'
#
loop_
_entity.id
_entity.type
_entity.pdbx_description
1 polymer ?
#
loop_
_entity_poly.entity_id
_entity_poly.type
_entity_poly.pdbx_seq_one_letter_code
_entity_poly.pdbx_strand_id
1 'polypeptide(L)'
;PGHELTHRKKDKFDMFIGNWMLAFSWDCAFAIEHVYGHHKNVGLSKDPATAKRGESLYSFIMRAIYKEQIVAWKIEMARLKRRNHYFLSFDNKMIIGYFRSIIITVLAYYIGGIIGMSTFLLCAILAKSLLETINYSEHYGLVRLKGEPVCTRHSWNSNHAMSGIMLCNVNRHSSHHHSSNLKFWELDTLPKAPMLPHGYLAMLYIAIFLPFLYHRMMAKKLKEWDINYASEEEKKIASMPTFIT
;
A
#
# COMPACT_ATOMS: atom_id res chain seq x y z
N PRO A 1 10.85 -0.03 -5.43
CA PRO A 1 11.19 -1.24 -6.23
C PRO A 1 10.70 -2.58 -5.64
N GLY A 2 10.89 -2.84 -4.33
CA GLY A 2 10.45 -4.11 -3.72
C GLY A 2 8.96 -4.42 -3.94
N HIS A 3 8.10 -3.40 -3.80
CA HIS A 3 6.68 -3.45 -4.14
C HIS A 3 6.40 -3.91 -5.57
N GLU A 4 7.06 -3.32 -6.56
CA GLU A 4 6.89 -3.70 -7.97
C GLU A 4 7.34 -5.13 -8.29
N LEU A 5 8.39 -5.61 -7.61
CA LEU A 5 8.92 -6.95 -7.79
C LEU A 5 8.01 -8.03 -7.18
N THR A 6 7.31 -7.74 -6.08
CA THR A 6 6.39 -8.71 -5.45
C THR A 6 5.08 -8.91 -6.22
N HIS A 7 4.77 -8.05 -7.19
CA HIS A 7 3.67 -8.27 -8.14
C HIS A 7 3.97 -9.34 -9.20
N ARG A 8 5.25 -9.70 -9.37
CA ARG A 8 5.74 -10.64 -10.40
C ARG A 8 5.53 -12.09 -9.98
N LYS A 9 4.29 -12.47 -9.65
CA LYS A 9 3.92 -13.77 -9.06
C LYS A 9 4.43 -15.01 -9.81
N LYS A 10 4.64 -14.90 -11.13
CA LYS A 10 5.16 -15.98 -11.98
C LYS A 10 6.69 -16.01 -12.06
N ASP A 11 7.35 -14.88 -11.80
CA ASP A 11 8.80 -14.75 -11.81
C ASP A 11 9.36 -14.99 -10.41
N LYS A 12 10.04 -16.11 -10.23
CA LYS A 12 10.59 -16.50 -8.93
C LYS A 12 11.76 -15.60 -8.50
N PHE A 13 12.54 -15.09 -9.45
CA PHE A 13 13.70 -14.25 -9.16
C PHE A 13 13.25 -12.88 -8.68
N ASP A 14 12.33 -12.24 -9.40
CA ASP A 14 11.76 -10.95 -8.98
C ASP A 14 11.08 -11.06 -7.62
N MET A 15 10.27 -12.10 -7.39
CA MET A 15 9.67 -12.35 -6.07
C MET A 15 10.73 -12.50 -4.98
N PHE A 16 11.82 -13.23 -5.24
CA PHE A 16 12.89 -13.42 -4.27
C PHE A 16 13.56 -12.10 -3.91
N ILE A 17 13.96 -11.30 -4.90
CA ILE A 17 14.60 -9.99 -4.69
C ILE A 17 13.63 -9.03 -4.01
N GLY A 18 12.38 -8.95 -4.47
CA GLY A 18 11.35 -8.08 -3.89
C GLY A 18 11.09 -8.35 -2.41
N ASN A 19 11.07 -9.63 -2.02
CA ASN A 19 10.92 -9.99 -0.61
C ASN A 19 12.16 -9.64 0.24
N TRP A 20 13.37 -9.72 -0.29
CA TRP A 20 14.57 -9.23 0.40
C TRP A 20 14.58 -7.70 0.52
N MET A 21 14.14 -6.99 -0.51
CA MET A 21 14.01 -5.53 -0.44
C MET A 21 13.01 -5.09 0.64
N LEU A 22 11.88 -5.76 0.76
CA LEU A 22 10.88 -5.47 1.81
C LEU A 22 11.35 -5.86 3.22
N ALA A 23 12.32 -6.78 3.34
CA ALA A 23 12.90 -7.13 4.65
C ALA A 23 13.65 -5.96 5.30
N PHE A 24 14.21 -5.04 4.51
CA PHE A 24 14.87 -3.82 5.03
C PHE A 24 13.92 -2.89 5.78
N SER A 25 12.62 -2.91 5.46
CA SER A 25 11.58 -2.14 6.16
C SER A 25 10.74 -2.99 7.10
N TRP A 26 11.18 -4.21 7.42
CA TRP A 26 10.42 -5.18 8.23
C TRP A 26 9.03 -5.50 7.67
N ASP A 27 8.81 -5.28 6.36
CA ASP A 27 7.48 -5.27 5.76
C ASP A 27 7.19 -6.51 4.92
N CYS A 28 7.48 -7.69 5.46
CA CYS A 28 7.21 -8.94 4.75
C CYS A 28 5.71 -9.23 4.58
N ALA A 29 4.87 -8.72 5.47
CA ALA A 29 3.42 -8.87 5.38
C ALA A 29 2.86 -8.19 4.12
N PHE A 30 3.40 -7.03 3.75
CA PHE A 30 2.99 -6.32 2.54
C PHE A 30 3.14 -7.18 1.27
N ALA A 31 4.20 -7.98 1.13
CA ALA A 31 4.37 -8.86 -0.03
C ALA A 31 3.22 -9.86 -0.23
N ILE A 32 2.47 -10.17 0.85
CA ILE A 32 1.33 -11.09 0.83
C ILE A 32 0.02 -10.30 0.82
N GLU A 33 -0.15 -9.39 1.78
CA GLU A 33 -1.37 -8.61 1.93
C GLU A 33 -1.61 -7.76 0.70
N HIS A 34 -0.61 -7.00 0.25
CA HIS A 34 -0.80 -6.07 -0.84
C HIS A 34 -1.22 -6.81 -2.13
N VAL A 35 -0.47 -7.86 -2.47
CA VAL A 35 -0.61 -8.61 -3.74
C VAL A 35 -1.87 -9.47 -3.79
N TYR A 36 -2.24 -10.12 -2.68
CA TYR A 36 -3.35 -11.10 -2.64
C TYR A 36 -4.59 -10.60 -1.88
N GLY A 37 -4.46 -9.49 -1.15
CA GLY A 37 -5.49 -8.84 -0.34
C GLY A 37 -5.88 -7.48 -0.91
N HIS A 38 -5.06 -6.46 -0.71
CA HIS A 38 -5.36 -5.07 -1.08
C HIS A 38 -5.77 -4.91 -2.54
N HIS A 39 -5.00 -5.44 -3.50
CA HIS A 39 -5.37 -5.35 -4.94
C HIS A 39 -6.75 -5.91 -5.26
N LYS A 40 -7.21 -6.90 -4.49
CA LYS A 40 -8.55 -7.46 -4.61
C LYS A 40 -9.60 -6.64 -3.85
N ASN A 41 -9.24 -6.01 -2.75
CA ASN A 41 -10.15 -5.43 -1.77
C ASN A 41 -10.14 -3.91 -1.74
N VAL A 42 -9.29 -3.22 -2.50
CA VAL A 42 -9.17 -1.76 -2.56
C VAL A 42 -10.53 -1.09 -2.71
N GLY A 43 -10.74 -0.01 -1.96
CA GLY A 43 -12.00 0.73 -1.88
C GLY A 43 -13.09 0.06 -1.05
N LEU A 44 -12.82 -1.08 -0.41
CA LEU A 44 -13.75 -1.76 0.51
C LEU A 44 -13.35 -1.50 1.97
N SER A 45 -14.33 -1.46 2.87
CA SER A 45 -14.11 -1.17 4.30
C SER A 45 -13.24 -2.20 5.04
N LYS A 46 -13.11 -3.40 4.46
CA LYS A 46 -12.27 -4.49 4.99
C LYS A 46 -10.80 -4.40 4.57
N ASP A 47 -10.50 -3.55 3.58
CA ASP A 47 -9.14 -3.37 3.09
C ASP A 47 -8.31 -2.55 4.10
N PRO A 48 -7.18 -3.07 4.60
CA PRO A 48 -6.33 -2.34 5.53
C PRO A 48 -5.83 -1.00 4.96
N ALA A 49 -5.47 -0.98 3.68
CA ALA A 49 -4.82 0.16 3.02
C ALA A 49 -5.80 1.18 2.38
N THR A 50 -7.11 0.97 2.53
CA THR A 50 -8.11 2.00 2.15
C THR A 50 -8.31 2.98 3.30
N ALA A 51 -7.99 4.26 3.05
CA ALA A 51 -8.15 5.33 4.03
C ALA A 51 -9.56 5.93 3.97
N LYS A 52 -10.17 6.19 5.13
CA LYS A 52 -11.53 6.74 5.22
C LYS A 52 -11.52 8.26 5.03
N ARG A 53 -12.66 8.83 4.64
CA ARG A 53 -12.84 10.28 4.62
C ARG A 53 -12.74 10.83 6.04
N GLY A 54 -11.90 11.83 6.25
CA GLY A 54 -11.64 12.43 7.56
C GLY A 54 -10.65 11.67 8.43
N GLU A 55 -10.17 10.50 8.01
CA GLU A 55 -9.26 9.69 8.84
C GLU A 55 -7.93 10.42 9.02
N SER A 56 -7.46 10.53 10.26
CA SER A 56 -6.11 11.05 10.54
C SER A 56 -5.05 10.11 9.97
N LEU A 57 -4.02 10.66 9.32
CA LEU A 57 -2.90 9.91 8.78
C LEU A 57 -2.27 9.00 9.85
N TYR A 58 -2.03 9.51 11.05
CA TYR A 58 -1.38 8.77 12.13
C TYR A 58 -2.22 7.58 12.61
N SER A 59 -3.54 7.78 12.73
CA SER A 59 -4.49 6.70 13.05
C SER A 59 -4.51 5.64 11.94
N PHE A 60 -4.52 6.10 10.68
CA PHE A 60 -4.43 5.22 9.52
C PHE A 60 -3.16 4.37 9.54
N ILE A 61 -1.97 4.96 9.71
CA ILE A 61 -0.69 4.23 9.69
C ILE A 61 -0.70 3.10 10.73
N MET A 62 -1.10 3.41 11.97
CA MET A 62 -1.16 2.40 13.04
C MET A 62 -2.17 1.29 12.72
N ARG A 63 -3.36 1.67 12.22
CA ARG A 63 -4.41 0.73 11.84
C ARG A 63 -4.00 -0.15 10.66
N ALA A 64 -3.39 0.44 9.64
CA ALA A 64 -2.96 -0.23 8.42
C ALA A 64 -1.89 -1.26 8.75
N ILE A 65 -0.79 -0.85 9.40
CA ILE A 65 0.29 -1.75 9.82
C ILE A 65 -0.27 -2.96 10.59
N TYR A 66 -1.11 -2.73 11.59
CA TYR A 66 -1.66 -3.81 12.41
C TYR A 66 -2.59 -4.74 11.61
N LYS A 67 -3.54 -4.18 10.85
CA LYS A 67 -4.51 -4.99 10.10
C LYS A 67 -3.85 -5.73 8.94
N GLU A 68 -2.84 -5.14 8.30
CA GLU A 68 -2.11 -5.79 7.22
C GLU A 68 -1.44 -7.08 7.70
N GLN A 69 -0.80 -7.04 8.88
CA GLN A 69 -0.20 -8.23 9.49
C GLN A 69 -1.25 -9.33 9.70
N ILE A 70 -2.43 -8.98 10.25
CA ILE A 70 -3.52 -9.95 10.47
C ILE A 70 -3.99 -10.54 9.13
N VAL A 71 -4.23 -9.70 8.12
CA VAL A 71 -4.74 -10.15 6.83
C VAL A 71 -3.70 -10.98 6.09
N ALA A 72 -2.41 -10.59 6.12
CA ALA A 72 -1.30 -11.36 5.56
C ALA A 72 -1.24 -12.77 6.16
N TRP A 73 -1.30 -12.87 7.49
CA TRP A 73 -1.35 -14.17 8.19
C TRP A 73 -2.56 -15.00 7.78
N LYS A 74 -3.75 -14.40 7.71
CA LYS A 74 -4.96 -15.12 7.26
C LYS A 74 -4.82 -15.66 5.84
N ILE A 75 -4.29 -14.85 4.92
CA ILE A 75 -4.05 -15.25 3.53
C ILE A 75 -3.03 -16.39 3.48
N GLU A 76 -1.94 -16.27 4.23
CA GLU A 76 -0.85 -17.25 4.23
C GLU A 76 -1.28 -18.58 4.84
N MET A 77 -2.00 -18.55 5.96
CA MET A 77 -2.56 -19.75 6.58
C MET A 77 -3.54 -20.48 5.66
N ALA A 78 -4.39 -19.73 4.94
CA ALA A 78 -5.28 -20.31 3.94
C ALA A 78 -4.51 -20.90 2.75
N ARG A 79 -3.37 -20.32 2.36
CA ARG A 79 -2.49 -20.87 1.31
C ARG A 79 -1.82 -22.16 1.77
N LEU A 80 -1.25 -22.19 2.97
CA LEU A 80 -0.60 -23.38 3.54
C LEU A 80 -1.58 -24.54 3.66
N LYS A 81 -2.79 -24.30 4.21
CA LYS A 81 -3.84 -25.32 4.31
C LYS A 81 -4.24 -25.89 2.95
N ARG A 82 -4.43 -25.03 1.92
CA ARG A 82 -4.75 -25.48 0.55
C ARG A 82 -3.65 -26.29 -0.12
N ARG A 83 -2.39 -26.11 0.30
CA ARG A 83 -1.23 -26.81 -0.25
C ARG A 83 -0.72 -27.93 0.65
N ASN A 84 -1.46 -28.26 1.72
CA ASN A 84 -1.12 -29.29 2.69
C ASN A 84 0.28 -29.11 3.33
N HIS A 85 0.65 -27.87 3.65
CA HIS A 85 1.88 -27.56 4.40
C HIS A 85 1.58 -27.20 5.85
N TYR A 86 2.52 -27.53 6.74
CA TYR A 86 2.45 -27.19 8.17
C TYR A 86 2.74 -25.70 8.43
N PHE A 87 2.29 -25.21 9.59
CA PHE A 87 2.54 -23.85 10.05
C PHE A 87 4.03 -23.51 10.12
N LEU A 88 4.83 -24.37 10.78
CA LEU A 88 6.29 -24.27 10.82
C LEU A 88 6.87 -25.03 9.63
N SER A 89 7.05 -24.35 8.51
CA SER A 89 7.65 -24.93 7.30
C SER A 89 8.41 -23.86 6.51
N PHE A 90 9.36 -24.28 5.68
CA PHE A 90 10.03 -23.39 4.72
C PHE A 90 9.08 -22.83 3.67
N ASP A 91 7.89 -23.42 3.54
CA ASP A 91 6.84 -22.90 2.69
C ASP A 91 6.15 -21.67 3.29
N ASN A 92 6.19 -21.46 4.61
CA ASN A 92 5.52 -20.33 5.26
C ASN A 92 6.22 -18.99 4.96
N LYS A 93 5.63 -18.24 4.04
CA LYS A 93 6.19 -16.99 3.53
C LYS A 93 6.30 -15.89 4.59
N MET A 94 5.40 -15.87 5.58
CA MET A 94 5.46 -14.92 6.69
C MET A 94 6.68 -15.19 7.57
N ILE A 95 6.88 -16.46 7.97
CA ILE A 95 8.05 -16.87 8.78
C ILE A 95 9.35 -16.58 8.05
N ILE A 96 9.45 -16.98 6.77
CA ILE A 96 10.64 -16.71 5.94
C ILE A 96 10.87 -15.21 5.80
N GLY A 97 9.81 -14.41 5.66
CA GLY A 97 9.87 -12.96 5.62
C GLY A 97 10.47 -12.35 6.88
N TYR A 98 9.96 -12.71 8.06
CA TYR A 98 10.51 -12.24 9.33
C TYR A 98 11.95 -12.70 9.54
N PHE A 99 12.28 -13.93 9.14
CA PHE A 99 13.64 -14.45 9.25
C PHE A 99 14.63 -13.60 8.43
N ARG A 100 14.26 -13.18 7.21
CA ARG A 100 15.09 -12.24 6.42
C ARG A 100 15.30 -10.91 7.15
N SER A 101 14.25 -10.34 7.72
CA SER A 101 14.35 -9.08 8.47
C SER A 101 15.23 -9.23 9.71
N ILE A 102 15.11 -10.35 10.43
CA ILE A 102 15.96 -10.68 11.58
C ILE A 102 17.43 -10.79 11.17
N ILE A 103 17.75 -11.45 10.05
CA ILE A 103 19.12 -11.51 9.52
C ILE A 103 19.68 -10.10 9.32
N ILE A 104 18.92 -9.21 8.66
CA ILE A 104 19.37 -7.83 8.41
C ILE A 104 19.56 -7.07 9.73
N THR A 105 18.63 -7.20 10.68
CA THR A 105 18.76 -6.59 12.02
C THR A 105 20.02 -7.07 12.74
N VAL A 106 20.30 -8.38 12.70
CA VAL A 106 21.48 -8.99 13.34
C VAL A 106 22.76 -8.52 12.65
N LEU A 107 22.78 -8.40 11.32
CA LEU A 107 23.92 -7.83 10.59
C LEU A 107 24.16 -6.36 10.98
N ALA A 108 23.09 -5.55 11.11
CA ALA A 108 23.21 -4.18 11.59
C ALA A 108 23.79 -4.10 13.02
N TYR A 109 23.43 -5.06 13.89
CA TYR A 109 24.03 -5.21 15.21
C TYR A 109 25.51 -5.59 15.14
N TYR A 110 25.91 -6.53 14.28
CA TYR A 110 27.31 -6.91 14.14
C TYR A 110 28.20 -5.77 13.62
N ILE A 111 27.66 -4.90 12.77
CA ILE A 111 28.41 -3.78 12.19
C ILE A 111 28.51 -2.60 13.17
N GLY A 112 27.41 -2.23 13.82
CA GLY A 112 27.32 -0.98 14.62
C GLY A 112 26.93 -1.17 16.08
N GLY A 113 26.93 -2.42 16.58
CA GLY A 113 26.44 -2.77 17.90
C GLY A 113 24.96 -2.39 18.09
N ILE A 114 24.60 -2.06 19.33
CA ILE A 114 23.24 -1.65 19.68
C ILE A 114 22.80 -0.37 18.94
N ILE A 115 23.75 0.53 18.65
CA ILE A 115 23.49 1.78 17.92
C ILE A 115 23.10 1.44 16.47
N GLY A 116 23.92 0.63 15.78
CA GLY A 116 23.62 0.18 14.41
C GLY A 116 22.28 -0.53 14.29
N MET A 117 21.98 -1.44 15.23
CA MET A 117 20.68 -2.11 15.29
C MET A 117 19.52 -1.12 15.49
N SER A 118 19.64 -0.19 16.45
CA SER A 118 18.59 0.79 16.75
C SER A 118 18.36 1.77 15.60
N THR A 119 19.44 2.23 14.95
CA THR A 119 19.36 3.08 13.75
C THR A 119 18.65 2.34 12.61
N PHE A 120 18.99 1.07 12.36
CA PHE A 120 18.31 0.27 11.35
C PHE A 120 16.81 0.12 11.64
N LEU A 121 16.44 -0.24 12.87
CA LEU A 121 15.03 -0.42 13.24
C LEU A 121 14.24 0.89 13.14
N LEU A 122 14.84 2.03 13.51
CA LEU A 122 14.24 3.34 13.30
C LEU A 122 14.00 3.63 11.82
N CYS A 123 15.01 3.40 10.96
CA CYS A 123 14.86 3.54 9.51
C CYS A 123 13.78 2.61 8.95
N ALA A 124 13.68 1.37 9.44
CA ALA A 124 12.65 0.42 9.01
C ALA A 124 11.24 0.90 9.35
N ILE A 125 11.03 1.41 10.57
CA ILE A 125 9.74 1.98 11.01
C ILE A 125 9.38 3.21 10.19
N LEU A 126 10.34 4.10 9.93
CA LEU A 126 10.13 5.29 9.09
C LEU A 126 9.79 4.89 7.65
N ALA A 127 10.52 3.94 7.06
CA ALA A 127 10.25 3.44 5.73
C ALA A 127 8.84 2.83 5.60
N LYS A 128 8.41 2.01 6.58
CA LYS A 128 7.05 1.46 6.61
C LYS A 128 5.99 2.56 6.77
N SER A 129 6.24 3.54 7.64
CA SER A 129 5.30 4.66 7.85
C SER A 129 5.15 5.53 6.61
N LEU A 130 6.25 5.75 5.86
CA LEU A 130 6.23 6.46 4.58
C LEU A 130 5.46 5.69 3.52
N LEU A 131 5.63 4.36 3.44
CA LEU A 131 4.84 3.51 2.55
C LEU A 131 3.34 3.61 2.86
N GLU A 132 2.96 3.56 4.14
CA GLU A 132 1.56 3.75 4.53
C GLU A 132 1.04 5.15 4.24
N THR A 133 1.89 6.18 4.30
CA THR A 133 1.49 7.53 3.90
C THR A 133 1.21 7.62 2.40
N ILE A 134 1.93 6.85 1.58
CA ILE A 134 1.67 6.71 0.16
C ILE A 134 0.32 6.00 -0.04
N ASN A 135 0.10 4.83 0.58
CA ASN A 135 -1.18 4.10 0.53
C ASN A 135 -2.35 5.01 0.96
N TYR A 136 -2.18 5.74 2.06
CA TYR A 136 -3.15 6.70 2.57
C TYR A 136 -3.51 7.73 1.50
N SER A 137 -2.51 8.33 0.86
CA SER A 137 -2.70 9.36 -0.16
C SER A 137 -3.33 8.81 -1.43
N GLU A 138 -2.95 7.59 -1.82
CA GLU A 138 -3.43 6.88 -3.00
C GLU A 138 -4.90 6.44 -2.89
N HIS A 139 -5.35 6.09 -1.69
CA HIS A 139 -6.68 5.54 -1.45
C HIS A 139 -7.56 6.38 -0.52
N TYR A 140 -7.19 7.64 -0.30
CA TYR A 140 -7.92 8.52 0.60
C TYR A 140 -9.37 8.75 0.16
N GLY A 141 -10.32 8.19 0.92
CA GLY A 141 -11.74 8.47 0.82
C GLY A 141 -12.45 7.95 -0.43
N LEU A 142 -11.75 7.19 -1.28
CA LEU A 142 -12.30 6.54 -2.46
C LEU A 142 -12.88 5.17 -2.09
N VAL A 143 -14.05 4.88 -2.64
CA VAL A 143 -14.78 3.64 -2.33
C VAL A 143 -15.14 2.90 -3.61
N ARG A 144 -15.41 1.61 -3.47
CA ARG A 144 -15.84 0.73 -4.55
C ARG A 144 -17.00 -0.13 -4.09
N LEU A 145 -17.97 -0.37 -4.97
CA LEU A 145 -19.03 -1.33 -4.70
C LEU A 145 -18.49 -2.77 -4.62
N LYS A 146 -18.88 -3.51 -3.59
CA LYS A 146 -18.42 -4.90 -3.40
C LYS A 146 -18.93 -5.78 -4.54
N GLY A 147 -18.01 -6.43 -5.25
CA GLY A 147 -18.32 -7.33 -6.37
C GLY A 147 -17.92 -6.74 -7.72
N GLU A 148 -17.79 -5.42 -7.81
CA GLU A 148 -17.35 -4.73 -9.02
C GLU A 148 -15.83 -4.86 -9.24
N PRO A 149 -15.34 -4.84 -10.49
CA PRO A 149 -13.91 -4.83 -10.77
C PRO A 149 -13.23 -3.53 -10.32
N VAL A 150 -11.91 -3.57 -10.18
CA VAL A 150 -11.12 -2.38 -9.86
C VAL A 150 -10.94 -1.54 -11.13
N CYS A 151 -11.67 -0.44 -11.20
CA CYS A 151 -11.54 0.60 -12.23
C CYS A 151 -10.52 1.68 -11.83
N THR A 152 -10.07 2.45 -12.81
CA THR A 152 -9.12 3.56 -12.68
C THR A 152 -9.61 4.70 -11.77
N ARG A 153 -10.90 4.74 -11.45
CA ARG A 153 -11.50 5.70 -10.52
C ARG A 153 -11.42 5.33 -9.05
N HIS A 154 -10.93 4.13 -8.70
CA HIS A 154 -10.86 3.67 -7.29
C HIS A 154 -9.51 3.96 -6.61
N SER A 155 -8.71 4.85 -7.18
CA SER A 155 -7.42 5.29 -6.66
C SER A 155 -7.14 6.70 -7.17
N TRP A 156 -6.43 7.49 -6.38
CA TRP A 156 -5.82 8.72 -6.86
C TRP A 156 -4.63 8.40 -7.76
N ASN A 157 -4.31 9.30 -8.68
CA ASN A 157 -3.27 9.14 -9.68
C ASN A 157 -2.37 10.38 -9.77
N SER A 158 -1.16 10.23 -10.30
CA SER A 158 -0.29 11.35 -10.63
C SER A 158 0.60 11.02 -11.83
N ASN A 159 0.81 11.99 -12.71
CA ASN A 159 1.69 11.86 -13.87
C ASN A 159 2.95 12.75 -13.75
N HIS A 160 3.25 13.28 -12.56
CA HIS A 160 4.43 14.11 -12.37
C HIS A 160 5.72 13.30 -12.51
N ALA A 161 6.63 13.76 -13.38
CA ALA A 161 7.85 13.04 -13.74
C ALA A 161 8.75 12.72 -12.53
N MET A 162 8.93 13.68 -11.61
CA MET A 162 9.76 13.46 -10.42
C MET A 162 9.22 12.34 -9.51
N SER A 163 7.89 12.29 -9.30
CA SER A 163 7.26 11.17 -8.58
C SER A 163 7.43 9.86 -9.35
N GLY A 164 7.32 9.91 -10.68
CA GLY A 164 7.59 8.79 -11.59
C GLY A 164 8.96 8.16 -11.40
N ILE A 165 10.01 8.99 -11.43
CA ILE A 165 11.38 8.51 -11.29
C ILE A 165 11.60 7.90 -9.89
N MET A 166 11.20 8.61 -8.83
CA MET A 166 11.44 8.19 -7.45
C MET A 166 10.65 6.94 -7.04
N LEU A 167 9.41 6.81 -7.51
CA LEU A 167 8.50 5.72 -7.13
C LEU A 167 8.45 4.60 -8.16
N CYS A 168 9.33 4.61 -9.17
CA CYS A 168 9.24 3.68 -10.30
C CYS A 168 7.82 3.69 -10.88
N ASN A 169 7.31 4.86 -11.28
CA ASN A 169 6.00 5.10 -11.90
C ASN A 169 4.76 4.56 -11.15
N VAL A 170 4.89 4.04 -9.93
CA VAL A 170 3.75 3.62 -9.08
C VAL A 170 2.73 4.73 -8.90
N ASN A 171 3.17 5.99 -8.99
CA ASN A 171 2.27 7.14 -8.99
C ASN A 171 1.24 7.15 -10.13
N ARG A 172 1.45 6.38 -11.20
CA ARG A 172 0.41 6.00 -12.17
C ARG A 172 -0.50 4.92 -11.58
N HIS A 173 -0.95 5.16 -10.35
CA HIS A 173 -1.51 4.16 -9.46
C HIS A 173 -2.85 3.60 -9.94
N SER A 174 -3.62 4.42 -10.66
CA SER A 174 -4.84 3.96 -11.30
C SER A 174 -4.59 2.91 -12.38
N SER A 175 -3.50 3.05 -13.13
CA SER A 175 -3.06 2.03 -14.08
C SER A 175 -2.55 0.78 -13.34
N HIS A 176 -1.80 0.97 -12.25
CA HIS A 176 -1.28 -0.11 -11.42
C HIS A 176 -2.41 -0.97 -10.82
N HIS A 177 -3.44 -0.35 -10.23
CA HIS A 177 -4.57 -1.07 -9.66
C HIS A 177 -5.49 -1.71 -10.69
N HIS A 178 -5.64 -1.07 -11.85
CA HIS A 178 -6.38 -1.67 -12.95
C HIS A 178 -5.66 -2.89 -13.54
N SER A 179 -4.33 -2.86 -13.59
CA SER A 179 -3.51 -3.91 -14.22
C SER A 179 -2.19 -4.14 -13.47
N SER A 180 -2.28 -4.74 -12.28
CA SER A 180 -1.12 -4.89 -11.36
C SER A 180 -0.02 -5.83 -11.82
N ASN A 181 -0.26 -6.60 -12.88
CA ASN A 181 0.78 -7.43 -13.49
C ASN A 181 1.65 -6.67 -14.50
N LEU A 182 1.33 -5.41 -14.86
CA LEU A 182 2.15 -4.59 -15.75
C LEU A 182 3.42 -4.14 -15.06
N LYS A 183 4.52 -4.04 -15.80
CA LYS A 183 5.79 -3.52 -15.27
C LYS A 183 5.72 -2.00 -15.13
N PHE A 184 6.55 -1.43 -14.28
CA PHE A 184 6.47 0.01 -14.00
C PHE A 184 6.70 0.91 -15.21
N TRP A 185 7.45 0.47 -16.21
CA TRP A 185 7.64 1.20 -17.47
C TRP A 185 6.47 1.03 -18.46
N GLU A 186 5.58 0.08 -18.21
CA GLU A 186 4.37 -0.20 -19.02
C GLU A 186 3.13 0.50 -18.43
N LEU A 187 3.24 1.18 -17.29
CA LEU A 187 2.12 1.88 -16.67
C LEU A 187 1.74 3.11 -17.49
N ASP A 188 0.48 3.21 -17.90
CA ASP A 188 0.01 4.29 -18.75
C ASP A 188 -0.32 5.56 -17.95
N THR A 189 -0.14 6.71 -18.60
CA THR A 189 -0.73 7.95 -18.10
C THR A 189 -2.22 7.94 -18.37
N LEU A 190 -3.04 8.14 -17.34
CA LEU A 190 -4.50 8.16 -17.44
C LEU A 190 -5.02 9.56 -17.12
N PRO A 191 -5.17 10.48 -18.10
CA PRO A 191 -5.60 11.86 -17.85
C PRO A 191 -7.02 11.95 -17.27
N LYS A 192 -7.86 10.93 -17.55
CA LYS A 192 -9.22 10.82 -17.05
C LYS A 192 -9.31 10.07 -15.72
N ALA A 193 -8.21 9.74 -15.05
CA ALA A 193 -8.27 9.17 -13.71
C ALA A 193 -8.35 10.30 -12.67
N PRO A 194 -8.88 10.05 -11.45
CA PRO A 194 -8.83 11.01 -10.36
C PRO A 194 -7.37 11.36 -10.03
N MET A 195 -7.01 12.64 -10.06
CA MET A 195 -5.63 13.10 -9.90
C MET A 195 -5.37 13.74 -8.54
N LEU A 196 -4.21 13.45 -7.94
CA LEU A 196 -3.72 14.20 -6.79
C LEU A 196 -3.33 15.63 -7.20
N PRO A 197 -3.52 16.64 -6.31
CA PRO A 197 -3.26 18.04 -6.64
C PRO A 197 -1.83 18.40 -7.05
N HIS A 198 -0.81 17.86 -6.35
CA HIS A 198 0.60 18.28 -6.53
C HIS A 198 1.58 17.11 -6.69
N GLY A 199 1.06 15.93 -7.07
CA GLY A 199 1.85 14.70 -7.14
C GLY A 199 2.19 14.09 -5.78
N TYR A 200 2.83 12.92 -5.80
CA TYR A 200 2.81 12.03 -4.64
C TYR A 200 3.78 12.50 -3.56
N LEU A 201 4.98 12.92 -3.94
CA LEU A 201 5.98 13.40 -3.00
C LEU A 201 5.47 14.64 -2.24
N ALA A 202 4.88 15.61 -2.94
CA ALA A 202 4.32 16.79 -2.29
C ALA A 202 3.14 16.43 -1.38
N MET A 203 2.20 15.60 -1.85
CA MET A 203 1.05 15.19 -1.05
C MET A 203 1.45 14.40 0.19
N LEU A 204 2.48 13.55 0.10
CA LEU A 204 3.07 12.84 1.24
C LEU A 204 3.55 13.80 2.33
N TYR A 205 4.37 14.79 1.97
CA TYR A 205 4.89 15.74 2.95
C TYR A 205 3.79 16.64 3.53
N ILE A 206 2.82 17.06 2.70
CA ILE A 206 1.66 17.82 3.17
C ILE A 206 0.83 16.98 4.15
N ALA A 207 0.61 15.68 3.88
CA ALA A 207 -0.13 14.79 4.77
C ALA A 207 0.55 14.64 6.14
N ILE A 208 1.88 14.52 6.17
CA ILE A 208 2.66 14.36 7.40
C ILE A 208 2.71 15.68 8.19
N PHE A 209 3.17 16.76 7.57
CA PHE A 209 3.51 17.99 8.29
C PHE A 209 2.35 18.99 8.39
N LEU A 210 1.41 18.96 7.44
CA LEU A 210 0.30 19.91 7.33
C LEU A 210 -1.05 19.18 7.13
N PRO A 211 -1.45 18.26 8.04
CA PRO A 211 -2.61 17.39 7.84
C PRO A 211 -3.92 18.15 7.62
N PHE A 212 -4.10 19.31 8.25
CA PHE A 212 -5.25 20.17 8.02
C PHE A 212 -5.33 20.66 6.56
N LEU A 213 -4.18 21.08 6.00
CA LEU A 213 -4.11 21.52 4.61
C LEU A 213 -4.36 20.35 3.65
N TYR A 214 -3.79 19.18 3.95
CA TYR A 214 -4.05 17.94 3.22
C TYR A 214 -5.56 17.65 3.15
N HIS A 215 -6.25 17.62 4.30
CA HIS A 215 -7.69 17.36 4.35
C HIS A 215 -8.51 18.41 3.61
N ARG A 216 -8.14 19.70 3.71
CA ARG A 216 -8.81 20.77 2.96
C ARG A 216 -8.66 20.62 1.45
N MET A 217 -7.48 20.21 0.97
CA MET A 217 -7.23 19.94 -0.45
C MET A 217 -8.01 18.71 -0.93
N MET A 218 -7.93 17.62 -0.16
CA MET A 218 -8.59 16.37 -0.51
C MET A 218 -10.11 16.44 -0.39
N ALA A 219 -10.67 17.27 0.49
CA ALA A 219 -12.12 17.50 0.54
C ALA A 219 -12.67 18.04 -0.78
N LYS A 220 -11.95 18.96 -1.43
CA LYS A 220 -12.32 19.46 -2.77
C LYS A 220 -12.24 18.34 -3.81
N LYS A 221 -11.16 17.55 -3.78
CA LYS A 221 -10.99 16.42 -4.72
C LYS A 221 -12.02 15.31 -4.52
N LEU A 222 -12.39 14.99 -3.29
CA LEU A 222 -13.45 14.03 -3.01
C LEU A 222 -14.80 14.49 -3.55
N LYS A 223 -15.11 15.79 -3.45
CA LYS A 223 -16.32 16.34 -4.06
C LYS A 223 -16.29 16.26 -5.60
N GLU A 224 -15.15 16.55 -6.22
CA GLU A 224 -14.96 16.34 -7.66
C GLU A 224 -15.11 14.87 -8.05
N TRP A 225 -14.62 13.95 -7.21
CA TRP A 225 -14.76 12.50 -7.41
C TRP A 225 -16.21 12.06 -7.35
N ASP A 226 -16.95 12.51 -6.32
CA ASP A 226 -18.37 12.22 -6.15
C ASP A 226 -19.18 12.65 -7.38
N ILE A 227 -18.92 13.85 -7.92
CA ILE A 227 -19.70 14.39 -9.04
C ILE A 227 -19.36 13.69 -10.37
N ASN A 228 -18.08 13.46 -10.65
CA ASN A 228 -17.63 13.10 -11.99
C ASN A 228 -17.28 11.62 -12.17
N TYR A 229 -17.14 10.84 -11.09
CA TYR A 229 -16.59 9.48 -11.15
C TYR A 229 -17.40 8.44 -10.37
N ALA A 230 -17.98 8.81 -9.22
CA ALA A 230 -18.70 7.87 -8.38
C ALA A 230 -20.05 7.47 -8.99
N SER A 231 -20.36 6.17 -8.94
CA SER A 231 -21.74 5.69 -9.15
C SER A 231 -22.65 6.13 -8.00
N GLU A 232 -23.96 6.06 -8.19
CA GLU A 232 -24.94 6.37 -7.14
C GLU A 232 -24.79 5.44 -5.92
N GLU A 233 -24.45 4.18 -6.15
CA GLU A 233 -24.18 3.19 -5.10
C GLU A 233 -22.93 3.57 -4.30
N GLU A 234 -21.87 4.00 -4.97
CA GLU A 234 -20.63 4.40 -4.29
C GLU A 234 -20.78 5.71 -3.53
N LYS A 235 -21.57 6.66 -4.02
CA LYS A 235 -21.94 7.86 -3.26
C LYS A 235 -22.62 7.49 -1.95
N LYS A 236 -23.57 6.54 -2.02
CA LYS A 236 -24.24 6.01 -0.81
C LYS A 236 -23.21 5.39 0.14
N ILE A 237 -22.33 4.53 -0.35
CA ILE A 237 -21.27 3.89 0.47
C ILE A 237 -20.33 4.93 1.09
N ALA A 238 -19.89 5.93 0.32
CA ALA A 238 -18.98 6.97 0.77
C ALA A 238 -19.59 7.85 1.89
N SER A 239 -20.91 7.93 1.95
CA SER A 239 -21.65 8.63 3.01
C SER A 239 -21.85 7.81 4.29
N MET A 240 -21.53 6.50 4.28
CA MET A 240 -21.74 5.62 5.43
C MET A 240 -20.70 5.87 6.55
N PRO A 241 -21.07 5.67 7.83
CA PRO A 241 -20.15 5.79 8.96
C PRO A 241 -18.92 4.86 8.89
N THR A 242 -19.01 3.79 8.11
CA THR A 242 -17.87 2.87 7.90
C THR A 242 -16.74 3.49 7.09
N PHE A 243 -17.02 4.53 6.30
CA PHE A 243 -16.09 5.23 5.41
C PHE A 243 -15.86 6.71 5.75
N ILE A 244 -16.43 7.17 6.86
CA ILE A 244 -16.24 8.51 7.42
C ILE A 244 -15.68 8.38 8.84
N THR A 245 -14.90 9.37 9.27
CA THR A 245 -14.32 9.48 10.61
C THR A 245 -14.66 10.83 11.21
#